data_AF-A0A3N1SYL2-F1
#
_entry.id   AF-A0A3N1SYL2-F1
#
_cell.length_a   1.000
_cell.length_b   1.000
_cell.length_c   1.000
_cell.angle_alpha   90.00
_cell.angle_beta   90.00
_cell.angle_gamma   90.00
#
_symmetry.space_group_name_H-M   'P 1'
#
loop_
_entity.id
_entity.type
_entity.pdbx_description
1 polymer ?
#
loop_
_entity_poly.entity_id
_entity_poly.type
_entity_poly.pdbx_seq_one_letter_code
_entity_poly.pdbx_strand_id
1 'polypeptide(L)' 'MADRDSTFAGTWRRPRQDGMGRSAREVADRRSFDQEPAAGMSCAITAPILLAAAGGLWWGLYEGGSALIGAIA' A
#
# COMPACT_ATOMS: atom_id res chain seq x y z
N MET A 1 6.63 -4.27 27.73
CA MET A 1 6.81 -3.97 26.29
C MET A 1 8.01 -4.76 25.84
N ALA A 2 7.83 -5.73 24.95
CA ALA A 2 8.93 -6.57 24.47
C ALA A 2 9.74 -5.78 23.42
N ASP A 3 11.01 -5.51 23.72
CA ASP A 3 11.97 -4.98 22.74
C ASP A 3 12.19 -6.08 21.68
N ARG A 4 12.10 -5.73 20.39
CA ARG A 4 12.38 -6.63 19.27
C ARG A 4 13.68 -6.20 18.59
N ASP A 5 14.48 -7.15 18.15
CA ASP A 5 15.70 -6.85 17.42
C ASP A 5 15.36 -6.23 16.06
N SER A 6 15.98 -5.08 15.78
CA SER A 6 15.85 -4.35 14.52
C SER A 6 16.72 -5.02 13.45
N THR A 7 16.16 -5.16 12.25
CA THR A 7 16.86 -5.71 11.06
C THR A 7 18.11 -4.89 10.67
N PHE A 8 18.26 -3.65 11.15
CA PHE A 8 19.37 -2.74 10.81
C PHE A 8 20.32 -2.46 11.98
N ALA A 9 20.45 -3.41 12.92
CA ALA A 9 21.22 -3.31 14.16
C ALA A 9 20.67 -2.27 15.16
N GLY A 10 20.21 -2.78 16.30
CA GLY A 10 19.62 -2.00 17.41
C GLY A 10 18.37 -2.68 17.98
N THR A 11 17.95 -2.26 19.17
CA THR A 11 16.66 -2.69 19.74
C THR A 11 15.56 -1.75 19.28
N TRP A 12 14.60 -2.24 18.50
CA TRP A 12 13.46 -1.44 18.06
C TRP A 12 12.45 -1.39 19.21
N ARG A 13 12.39 -0.24 19.89
CA ARG A 13 11.44 0.00 20.97
C ARG A 13 10.28 0.84 20.44
N ARG A 14 9.06 0.32 20.59
CA ARG A 14 7.83 1.04 20.20
C ARG A 14 7.83 2.45 20.82
N PRO A 15 7.60 3.52 20.02
CA PRO A 15 7.48 4.87 20.54
C PRO A 15 6.43 4.96 21.66
N ARG A 16 6.70 5.78 22.69
CA ARG A 16 5.77 5.96 23.82
C ARG A 16 4.43 6.50 23.32
N GLN A 17 3.31 6.04 23.89
CA GLN A 17 1.96 6.44 23.43
C GLN A 17 1.51 7.82 23.94
N ASP A 18 2.29 8.48 24.79
CA ASP A 18 1.99 9.73 25.52
C ASP A 18 2.00 11.02 24.67
N GLY A 19 2.23 10.93 23.36
CA GLY A 19 2.25 12.08 22.44
C GLY A 19 3.55 12.88 22.47
N MET A 20 4.48 12.60 23.38
CA MET A 20 5.71 13.36 23.56
C MET A 20 6.92 12.60 23.01
N GLY A 21 7.68 13.23 22.13
CA GLY A 21 9.00 12.76 21.70
C GLY A 21 10.10 13.62 22.31
N ARG A 22 11.24 13.02 22.67
CA ARG A 22 12.41 13.77 23.17
C ARG A 22 13.09 14.57 22.07
N SER A 23 12.82 14.24 20.81
CA SER A 23 13.38 14.89 19.64
C SER A 23 12.38 14.90 18.49
N ALA A 24 12.58 15.82 17.54
CA ALA A 24 11.81 15.86 16.29
C ALA A 24 11.91 14.53 15.51
N ARG A 25 13.06 13.84 15.59
CA ARG A 25 13.27 12.53 14.98
C ARG A 25 12.32 11.48 15.57
N GLU A 26 12.18 11.43 16.88
CA GLU A 26 11.29 10.48 17.58
C GLU A 26 9.80 10.74 17.25
N VAL A 27 9.43 12.01 17.08
CA VAL A 27 8.07 12.38 16.65
C VAL A 27 7.81 11.99 15.19
N ALA A 28 8.78 12.18 14.30
CA ALA A 28 8.68 11.79 12.90
C ALA A 28 8.59 10.27 12.73
N ASP A 29 9.44 9.53 13.46
CA ASP A 29 9.45 8.06 13.42
C ASP A 29 8.13 7.48 13.93
N ARG A 30 7.56 8.10 14.98
CA ARG A 30 6.21 7.78 15.45
C ARG A 30 5.14 8.08 14.40
N ARG A 31 5.18 9.23 13.73
CA ARG A 31 4.21 9.53 12.65
C ARG A 31 4.27 8.50 11.52
N SER A 32 5.45 8.02 11.19
CA SER A 32 5.61 6.93 10.21
C SER A 32 5.00 5.62 10.73
N PHE A 33 5.23 5.27 11.99
CA PHE A 33 4.65 4.07 12.61
C PHE A 33 3.12 4.14 12.73
N ASP A 34 2.56 5.27 13.17
CA ASP A 34 1.12 5.48 13.29
C ASP A 34 0.41 5.54 11.92
N GLN A 35 1.15 5.65 10.80
CA GLN A 35 0.61 5.52 9.44
C GLN A 35 0.59 4.08 8.90
N GLU A 36 1.14 3.08 9.61
CA GLU A 36 1.00 1.66 9.23
C GLU A 36 -0.47 1.19 9.04
N PRO A 37 -1.48 1.65 9.81
CA PRO A 37 -2.88 1.29 9.56
C PRO A 37 -3.42 1.85 8.24
N ALA A 38 -2.94 3.02 7.81
CA ALA A 38 -3.42 3.68 6.60
C ALA A 38 -2.90 2.98 5.33
N ALA A 39 -1.71 2.37 5.38
CA ALA A 39 -1.16 1.59 4.27
C ALA A 39 -2.01 0.35 3.95
N GLY A 40 -2.61 -0.29 4.95
CA GLY A 40 -3.55 -1.41 4.74
C GLY A 40 -4.85 -0.98 4.06
N MET A 41 -5.42 0.16 4.47
CA MET A 41 -6.64 0.69 3.85
C MET A 41 -6.41 1.19 2.43
N SER A 42 -5.28 1.85 2.16
CA SER A 42 -4.97 2.32 0.81
C SER A 42 -4.82 1.14 -0.15
N CYS A 43 -4.09 0.08 0.23
CA CYS A 43 -3.99 -1.13 -0.57
C CYS A 43 -5.35 -1.82 -0.80
N ALA A 44 -6.21 -1.87 0.22
CA ALA A 44 -7.55 -2.47 0.10
C ALA A 44 -8.47 -1.71 -0.88
N ILE A 45 -8.26 -0.41 -1.07
CA ILE A 45 -9.01 0.40 -2.04
C ILE A 45 -8.36 0.36 -3.42
N THR A 46 -7.03 0.44 -3.49
CA THR A 46 -6.31 0.48 -4.77
C THR A 46 -6.38 -0.85 -5.52
N ALA A 47 -6.33 -1.99 -4.82
CA ALA A 47 -6.38 -3.32 -5.43
C ALA A 47 -7.65 -3.56 -6.29
N PRO A 48 -8.89 -3.34 -5.80
CA PRO A 48 -10.09 -3.56 -6.61
C PRO A 48 -10.21 -2.58 -7.78
N ILE A 49 -9.75 -1.33 -7.62
CA ILE A 49 -9.75 -0.34 -8.72
C ILE A 49 -8.84 -0.81 -9.86
N LEU A 50 -7.61 -1.24 -9.53
CA LEU A 50 -6.67 -1.74 -10.53
C LEU A 50 -7.17 -3.01 -11.21
N LEU A 51 -7.80 -3.92 -10.44
CA LEU A 51 -8.38 -5.14 -11.00
C LEU A 51 -9.51 -4.83 -11.99
N ALA A 52 -10.42 -3.90 -11.64
CA ALA A 52 -11.52 -3.49 -12.50
C ALA A 52 -11.02 -2.79 -13.77
N ALA A 53 -10.03 -1.88 -13.64
CA ALA A 53 -9.44 -1.19 -14.78
C ALA A 53 -8.74 -2.16 -15.74
N ALA A 54 -7.95 -3.10 -15.21
CA ALA A 54 -7.29 -4.11 -16.02
C ALA A 54 -8.29 -5.03 -16.74
N GLY A 55 -9.34 -5.47 -16.03
CA GLY A 55 -10.39 -6.32 -16.60
C GLY A 55 -11.18 -5.63 -17.72
N GLY A 56 -11.57 -4.37 -17.52
CA GLY A 56 -12.26 -3.59 -18.54
C GLY A 56 -11.41 -3.35 -19.80
N LEU A 57 -10.11 -3.10 -19.62
CA LEU A 57 -9.18 -2.89 -20.72
C LEU A 57 -8.98 -4.19 -21.52
N TRP A 58 -8.84 -5.34 -20.84
CA TRP A 58 -8.74 -6.65 -21.49
C TRP A 58 -10.00 -6.99 -22.28
N TRP A 59 -11.19 -6.76 -21.69
CA TRP A 59 -12.47 -7.02 -22.35
C TRP A 59 -12.64 -6.15 -23.60
N GLY A 60 -12.32 -4.86 -23.51
CA GLY A 60 -12.38 -3.94 -24.66
C GLY A 60 -11.45 -4.35 -25.79
N LEU A 61 -10.23 -4.82 -25.46
CA LEU A 61 -9.30 -5.37 -26.46
C LEU A 61 -9.84 -6.65 -27.11
N TYR A 62 -10.46 -7.54 -26.33
CA TYR A 62 -11.06 -8.78 -26.86
C TYR A 62 -12.20 -8.46 -27.83
N GLU A 63 -13.14 -7.60 -27.44
CA GLU A 63 -14.25 -7.21 -28.32
C GLU A 63 -13.74 -6.52 -29.59
N GLY A 64 -12.87 -5.52 -29.45
CA GLY A 64 -12.29 -4.82 -30.59
C GLY A 64 -11.51 -5.74 -31.54
N GLY A 65 -10.73 -6.68 -30.99
CA GLY A 65 -9.99 -7.67 -31.76
C GLY A 65 -10.92 -8.65 -32.49
N SER A 66 -11.96 -9.13 -31.82
CA SER A 66 -12.94 -10.04 -32.43
C SER A 66 -13.73 -9.38 -33.56
N ALA A 67 -14.13 -8.12 -33.36
CA ALA A 67 -14.82 -7.33 -34.39
C ALA A 67 -13.92 -7.04 -35.59
N LEU A 68 -12.65 -6.71 -35.35
CA LEU A 68 -11.67 -6.52 -36.42
C LEU A 68 -11.50 -7.82 -37.21
N ILE A 69 -11.19 -8.94 -36.56
CA ILE A 69 -11.01 -10.24 -37.22
C ILE A 69 -12.24 -10.61 -38.05
N GLY A 70 -13.45 -10.43 -37.51
CA GLY A 70 -14.69 -10.69 -38.26
C GLY A 70 -14.92 -9.75 -39.46
N ALA A 71 -14.28 -8.58 -39.50
CA ALA A 71 -14.38 -7.64 -40.62
C ALA A 71 -13.34 -7.89 -41.72
N ILE A 72 -12.22 -8.56 -41.41
CA ILE A 72 -11.15 -8.89 -42.38
C ILE A 72 -11.11 -10.35 -42.82
N ALA A 73 -11.84 -11.26 -42.15
CA ALA A 73 -12.06 -12.65 -42.56
C ALA A 73 -13.22 -12.77 -43.55
#